data_AF-A0A9Q0CCA6-F1
#
_entry.id   AF-A0A9Q0CCA6-F1
#
_cell.length_a   1.000
_cell.length_b   1.000
_cell.length_c   1.000
_cell.angle_alpha   90.00
_cell.angle_beta   90.00
_cell.angle_gamma   90.00
#
_symmetry.space_group_name_H-M   'P 1'
#
loop_
_entity.id
_entity.type
_entity.pdbx_description
1 polymer ?
#
loop_
_entity_poly.entity_id
_entity_poly.type
_entity_poly.pdbx_seq_one_letter_code
_entity_poly.pdbx_strand_id
1 'polypeptide(L)'
;MLRSLTRRASPLPTSLLSHLTHQRGIHDRNKKAMELVAKGWSALQEVDRVIDYADRNDTRLIPLLRGAKENFELALEVDNMNTHARYWLARMHFKYHVPGACKAIGAALLIEAANMGDADAQYELGCKLRVDNEHVQSDQQAFYYLEKAVDKLHPGALYLLGAVYLAGDCVKKDVTSAMWCFHRASEKGHAGAAIACGSLLLKGVEIPEVVTRFSATGKLRKKGGNIKQDLLKLAKEKFQIAAEAGNDLGFRWLKHLSDGEEGVQTKINGMEFDRSERHGLVPEEKSFI
;
A
#
# COMPACT_ATOMS: atom_id res chain seq x y z
N MET A 1 40.91 -45.34 36.83
CA MET A 1 40.60 -44.08 37.55
C MET A 1 40.71 -42.92 36.57
N LEU A 2 39.60 -42.24 36.30
CA LEU A 2 39.40 -41.25 35.24
C LEU A 2 40.11 -39.91 35.54
N ARG A 3 40.86 -39.38 34.58
CA ARG A 3 41.39 -38.00 34.58
C ARG A 3 40.33 -37.04 34.05
N SER A 4 40.00 -36.03 34.83
CA SER A 4 39.07 -34.94 34.50
C SER A 4 39.72 -33.95 33.52
N LEU A 5 39.11 -33.76 32.35
CA LEU A 5 39.44 -32.70 31.40
C LEU A 5 38.58 -31.47 31.72
N THR A 6 39.11 -30.52 32.49
CA THR A 6 38.53 -29.18 32.62
C THR A 6 38.89 -28.36 31.38
N ARG A 7 37.95 -28.25 30.44
CA ARG A 7 38.06 -27.39 29.27
C ARG A 7 37.92 -25.93 29.72
N ARG A 8 39.06 -25.23 29.91
CA ARG A 8 39.07 -23.76 30.12
C ARG A 8 38.42 -23.10 28.89
N ALA A 9 37.26 -22.47 29.08
CA ALA A 9 36.68 -21.58 28.08
C ALA A 9 37.61 -20.36 27.94
N SER A 10 38.23 -20.22 26.77
CA SER A 10 38.99 -19.01 26.41
C SER A 10 38.04 -17.80 26.38
N PRO A 11 38.40 -16.65 26.99
CA PRO A 11 37.56 -15.46 26.94
C PRO A 11 37.41 -15.00 25.49
N LEU A 12 36.17 -14.74 25.07
CA LEU A 12 35.88 -14.14 23.77
C LEU A 12 36.69 -12.84 23.61
N PRO A 13 37.29 -12.56 22.43
CA PRO A 13 38.05 -11.34 22.22
C PRO A 13 37.15 -10.12 22.47
N THR A 14 37.69 -9.14 23.20
CA THR A 14 36.99 -7.92 23.65
C THR A 14 36.33 -7.14 22.52
N SER A 15 36.86 -7.23 21.30
CA SER A 15 36.26 -6.67 20.08
C SER A 15 34.91 -7.31 19.73
N LEU A 16 34.78 -8.64 19.83
CA LEU A 16 33.52 -9.34 19.57
C LEU A 16 32.48 -9.05 20.65
N LEU A 17 32.89 -8.94 21.91
CA LEU A 17 32.00 -8.54 23.00
C LEU A 17 31.50 -7.10 22.84
N SER A 18 32.37 -6.17 22.42
CA SER A 18 31.98 -4.78 22.13
C SER A 18 31.03 -4.65 20.93
N HIS A 19 31.22 -5.48 19.90
CA HIS A 19 30.35 -5.52 18.74
C HIS A 19 28.97 -6.11 19.10
N LEU A 20 28.94 -7.17 19.90
CA LEU A 20 27.69 -7.78 20.37
C LEU A 20 26.90 -6.87 21.32
N THR A 21 27.56 -6.13 22.21
CA THR A 21 26.88 -5.15 23.08
C THR A 21 26.38 -3.94 22.30
N HIS A 22 27.13 -3.49 21.28
CA HIS A 22 26.70 -2.42 20.38
C HIS A 22 25.49 -2.85 19.53
N GLN A 23 25.53 -4.04 18.94
CA GLN A 23 24.40 -4.60 18.19
C GLN A 23 23.16 -4.77 19.07
N ARG A 24 23.32 -5.27 20.30
CA ARG A 24 22.21 -5.38 21.26
C ARG A 24 21.59 -4.03 21.62
N GLY A 25 22.43 -3.01 21.80
CA GLY A 25 21.96 -1.64 22.03
C GLY A 25 21.20 -1.02 20.85
N ILE A 26 21.59 -1.32 19.61
CA ILE A 26 20.85 -0.92 18.40
C ILE A 26 19.49 -1.63 18.32
N HIS A 27 19.46 -2.94 18.59
CA HIS A 27 18.21 -3.71 18.58
C HIS A 27 17.20 -3.20 19.62
N ASP A 28 17.66 -2.84 20.83
CA ASP A 28 16.79 -2.30 21.88
C ASP A 28 16.24 -0.91 21.52
N ARG A 29 17.03 -0.07 20.85
CA ARG A 29 16.58 1.25 20.33
C ARG A 29 15.55 1.11 19.23
N ASN A 30 15.81 0.27 18.24
CA ASN A 30 14.89 0.05 17.12
C ASN A 30 13.56 -0.53 17.62
N LYS A 31 13.60 -1.44 18.60
CA LYS A 31 12.39 -1.97 19.25
C LYS A 31 11.58 -0.85 19.91
N LYS A 32 12.24 0.01 20.69
CA LYS A 32 11.59 1.14 21.35
C LYS A 32 10.98 2.13 20.35
N ALA A 33 11.68 2.43 19.26
CA ALA A 33 11.14 3.27 18.19
C ALA A 33 9.89 2.65 17.55
N MET A 34 9.90 1.34 17.28
CA MET A 34 8.74 0.63 16.73
C MET A 34 7.53 0.60 17.69
N GLU A 35 7.77 0.48 19.01
CA GLU A 35 6.70 0.58 20.01
C GLU A 35 6.04 1.96 20.01
N LEU A 36 6.82 3.03 19.85
CA LEU A 36 6.31 4.40 19.74
C LEU A 36 5.51 4.58 18.45
N VAL A 37 6.04 4.10 17.32
CA VAL A 37 5.33 4.11 16.03
C VAL A 37 3.99 3.37 16.13
N ALA A 38 3.95 2.20 16.77
CA ALA A 38 2.72 1.43 16.94
C ALA A 38 1.67 2.18 17.77
N LYS A 39 2.09 2.89 18.84
CA LYS A 39 1.19 3.75 19.63
C LYS A 39 0.64 4.91 18.80
N GLY A 40 1.51 5.57 18.04
CA GLY A 40 1.10 6.66 17.16
C GLY A 40 0.09 6.18 16.12
N TRP A 41 0.36 5.05 15.47
CA TRP A 41 -0.53 4.46 14.48
C TRP A 41 -1.87 4.02 15.07
N SER A 42 -1.89 3.40 16.25
CA SER A 42 -3.14 3.02 16.93
C SER A 42 -4.04 4.24 17.20
N ALA A 43 -3.45 5.37 17.61
CA ALA A 43 -4.19 6.60 17.80
C ALA A 43 -4.75 7.14 16.47
N LEU A 44 -3.99 7.05 15.37
CA LEU A 44 -4.49 7.41 14.04
C LEU A 44 -5.63 6.52 13.57
N GLN A 45 -5.59 5.22 13.86
CA GLN A 45 -6.70 4.31 13.52
C GLN A 45 -8.00 4.69 14.23
N GLU A 46 -7.92 5.15 15.48
CA GLU A 46 -9.09 5.63 16.21
C GLU A 46 -9.65 6.91 15.58
N VAL A 47 -8.76 7.82 15.15
CA VAL A 47 -9.15 9.05 14.45
C VAL A 47 -9.77 8.72 13.09
N ASP A 48 -9.16 7.85 12.29
CA ASP A 48 -9.62 7.50 10.94
C ASP A 48 -11.02 6.87 10.93
N ARG A 49 -11.46 6.23 12.02
CA ARG A 49 -12.83 5.69 12.14
C ARG A 49 -13.92 6.75 12.15
N VAL A 50 -13.58 7.96 12.57
CA VAL A 50 -14.55 9.03 12.84
C VAL A 50 -14.27 10.31 12.05
N ILE A 51 -13.07 10.44 11.46
CA ILE A 51 -12.64 11.67 10.79
C ILE A 51 -13.56 12.10 9.65
N ASP A 52 -14.14 11.15 8.92
CA ASP A 52 -15.07 11.43 7.80
C ASP A 52 -16.42 12.00 8.28
N TYR A 53 -16.75 11.82 9.56
CA TYR A 53 -18.00 12.26 10.18
C TYR A 53 -17.81 13.39 11.20
N ALA A 54 -16.56 13.77 11.48
CA ALA A 54 -16.21 14.75 12.49
C ALA A 54 -15.89 16.11 11.86
N ASP A 55 -16.16 17.19 12.59
CA ASP A 55 -15.74 18.51 12.18
C ASP A 55 -14.22 18.60 12.11
N ARG A 56 -13.70 19.35 11.13
CA ARG A 56 -12.25 19.53 10.92
C ARG A 56 -11.48 19.99 12.16
N ASN A 57 -12.14 20.71 13.04
CA ASN A 57 -11.58 21.25 14.28
C ASN A 57 -12.18 20.60 15.53
N ASP A 58 -12.68 19.35 15.43
CA ASP A 58 -13.25 18.65 16.57
C ASP A 58 -12.22 18.54 17.71
N THR A 59 -12.51 19.26 18.79
CA THR A 59 -11.69 19.30 20.00
C THR A 59 -11.42 17.94 20.62
N ARG A 60 -12.28 16.93 20.34
CA ARG A 60 -12.13 15.57 20.85
C ARG A 60 -11.01 14.79 20.16
N LEU A 61 -10.69 15.12 18.91
CA LEU A 61 -9.65 14.46 18.13
C LEU A 61 -8.26 15.06 18.40
N ILE A 62 -8.21 16.32 18.87
CA ILE A 62 -6.97 17.05 19.14
C ILE A 62 -6.02 16.29 20.09
N PRO A 63 -6.47 15.72 21.22
CA PRO A 63 -5.60 14.95 22.11
C PRO A 63 -5.00 13.70 21.45
N LEU A 64 -5.79 12.97 20.65
CA LEU A 64 -5.33 11.78 19.94
C LEU A 64 -4.29 12.14 18.87
N LEU A 65 -4.57 13.18 18.08
CA LEU A 65 -3.66 13.67 17.05
C LEU A 65 -2.36 14.22 17.65
N ARG A 66 -2.44 14.93 18.78
CA ARG A 66 -1.27 15.39 19.52
C ARG A 66 -0.43 14.22 20.02
N GLY A 67 -1.04 13.26 20.70
CA GLY A 67 -0.35 12.08 21.20
C GLY A 67 0.26 11.24 20.06
N ALA A 68 -0.43 11.11 18.93
CA ALA A 68 0.11 10.43 17.76
C ALA A 68 1.36 11.13 17.22
N LYS A 69 1.31 12.46 17.05
CA LYS A 69 2.44 13.27 16.60
C LYS A 69 3.64 13.14 17.54
N GLU A 70 3.43 13.31 18.84
CA GLU A 70 4.47 13.18 19.86
C GLU A 70 5.14 11.80 19.82
N ASN A 71 4.36 10.73 19.64
CA ASN A 71 4.92 9.38 19.53
C ASN A 71 5.79 9.21 18.28
N PHE A 72 5.42 9.78 17.13
CA PHE A 72 6.26 9.73 15.93
C PHE A 72 7.53 10.58 16.07
N GLU A 73 7.43 11.76 16.68
CA GLU A 73 8.59 12.61 16.98
C GLU A 73 9.57 11.89 17.92
N LEU A 74 9.09 11.32 19.02
CA LEU A 74 9.89 10.51 19.94
C LEU A 74 10.50 9.28 19.25
N ALA A 75 9.78 8.66 18.30
CA ALA A 75 10.33 7.54 17.54
C ALA A 75 11.54 7.96 16.70
N LEU A 76 11.49 9.16 16.09
CA LEU A 76 12.61 9.72 15.33
C LEU A 76 13.76 10.20 16.21
N GLU A 77 13.48 10.65 17.43
CA GLU A 77 14.54 10.94 18.42
C GLU A 77 15.29 9.67 18.84
N VAL A 78 14.59 8.54 18.96
CA VAL A 78 15.19 7.25 19.32
C VAL A 78 15.91 6.63 18.12
N ASP A 79 15.30 6.68 16.94
CA ASP A 79 15.84 6.15 15.69
C ASP A 79 15.51 7.08 14.53
N ASN A 80 16.44 7.98 14.23
CA ASN A 80 16.30 8.92 13.12
C ASN A 80 16.29 8.21 11.75
N MET A 81 16.70 6.93 11.67
CA MET A 81 16.65 6.15 10.44
C MET A 81 15.27 5.52 10.19
N ASN A 82 14.33 5.65 11.11
CA ASN A 82 12.99 5.09 10.97
C ASN A 82 12.19 5.84 9.89
N THR A 83 12.11 5.23 8.72
CA THR A 83 11.43 5.82 7.56
C THR A 83 9.92 5.87 7.74
N HIS A 84 9.35 4.89 8.43
CA HIS A 84 7.91 4.78 8.63
C HIS A 84 7.40 5.85 9.59
N ALA A 85 8.10 6.10 10.70
CA ALA A 85 7.79 7.19 11.62
C ALA A 85 7.82 8.55 10.90
N ARG A 86 8.84 8.76 10.06
CA ARG A 86 9.01 9.98 9.27
C ARG A 86 7.88 10.16 8.26
N TYR A 87 7.51 9.08 7.57
CA TYR A 87 6.38 9.07 6.64
C TYR A 87 5.07 9.45 7.34
N TRP A 88 4.74 8.80 8.47
CA TRP A 88 3.51 9.11 9.20
C TRP A 88 3.50 10.52 9.77
N LEU A 89 4.64 11.03 10.25
CA LEU A 89 4.75 12.42 10.67
C LEU A 89 4.53 13.40 9.49
N ALA A 90 5.06 13.07 8.31
CA ALA A 90 4.78 13.84 7.10
C ALA A 90 3.28 13.84 6.76
N ARG A 91 2.65 12.65 6.75
CA ARG A 91 1.21 12.49 6.48
C ARG A 91 0.35 13.24 7.50
N MET A 92 0.77 13.26 8.77
CA MET A 92 0.14 14.05 9.84
C MET A 92 0.04 15.53 9.50
N HIS A 93 1.09 16.10 8.92
CA HIS A 93 1.11 17.50 8.51
C HIS A 93 0.25 17.81 7.28
N PHE A 94 -0.11 16.81 6.48
CA PHE A 94 -0.92 16.99 5.28
C PHE A 94 -2.41 16.71 5.51
N LYS A 95 -2.73 15.57 6.12
CA LYS A 95 -4.08 15.02 6.19
C LYS A 95 -4.85 15.52 7.42
N TYR A 96 -4.17 15.63 8.57
CA TYR A 96 -4.83 15.83 9.85
C TYR A 96 -4.69 17.28 10.33
N HIS A 97 -5.72 17.78 11.04
CA HIS A 97 -5.66 19.09 11.68
C HIS A 97 -4.91 19.01 13.02
N VAL A 98 -3.60 18.80 12.94
CA VAL A 98 -2.74 18.71 14.12
C VAL A 98 -2.32 20.11 14.58
N PRO A 99 -2.30 20.41 15.90
CA PRO A 99 -1.74 21.65 16.39
C PRO A 99 -0.30 21.88 15.90
N GLY A 100 -0.06 23.04 15.28
CA GLY A 100 1.24 23.35 14.67
C GLY A 100 1.52 22.57 13.38
N ALA A 101 0.49 22.11 12.66
CA ALA A 101 0.68 21.49 11.35
C ALA A 101 1.23 22.52 10.35
N CYS A 102 2.29 22.13 9.64
CA CYS A 102 2.88 22.93 8.57
C CYS A 102 3.13 22.04 7.35
N LYS A 103 2.47 22.38 6.24
CA LYS A 103 2.60 21.61 4.98
C LYS A 103 4.03 21.58 4.45
N ALA A 104 4.81 22.64 4.69
CA ALA A 104 6.22 22.69 4.29
C ALA A 104 7.09 21.68 5.07
N ILE A 105 6.86 21.55 6.38
CA ILE A 105 7.51 20.53 7.21
C ILE A 105 7.09 19.14 6.73
N GLY A 106 5.79 18.94 6.49
CA GLY A 106 5.28 17.70 5.91
C GLY A 106 5.95 17.32 4.59
N ALA A 107 6.16 18.28 3.69
CA ALA A 107 6.81 18.05 2.41
C ALA A 107 8.29 17.67 2.58
N ALA A 108 9.02 18.36 3.46
CA ALA A 108 10.41 18.01 3.75
C ALA A 108 10.54 16.59 4.31
N LEU A 109 9.72 16.23 5.29
CA LEU A 109 9.70 14.89 5.88
C LEU A 109 9.32 13.81 4.86
N LEU A 110 8.37 14.10 3.96
CA LEU A 110 7.97 13.17 2.90
C LEU A 110 9.12 12.90 1.92
N ILE A 111 9.82 13.96 1.49
CA ILE A 111 10.97 13.84 0.59
C ILE A 111 12.09 13.05 1.26
N GLU A 112 12.40 13.36 2.52
CA GLU A 112 13.39 12.61 3.30
C GLU A 112 13.02 11.12 3.41
N ALA A 113 11.78 10.81 3.78
CA ALA A 113 11.30 9.43 3.89
C ALA A 113 11.38 8.68 2.55
N ALA A 114 10.99 9.34 1.44
CA ALA A 114 11.06 8.76 0.10
C ALA A 114 12.51 8.49 -0.34
N ASN A 115 13.43 9.41 -0.01
CA ASN A 115 14.87 9.28 -0.31
C ASN A 115 15.53 8.17 0.53
N MET A 116 15.08 7.98 1.76
CA MET A 116 15.52 6.86 2.62
C MET A 116 14.92 5.51 2.20
N GLY A 117 13.97 5.51 1.26
CA GLY A 117 13.42 4.30 0.69
C GLY A 117 12.08 3.87 1.28
N ASP A 118 11.33 4.73 1.94
CA ASP A 118 9.99 4.36 2.37
C ASP A 118 9.06 4.15 1.17
N ALA A 119 8.41 2.99 1.07
CA ALA A 119 7.59 2.65 -0.09
C ALA A 119 6.30 3.50 -0.15
N ASP A 120 5.72 3.81 1.01
CA ASP A 120 4.50 4.60 1.12
C ASP A 120 4.83 6.07 0.81
N ALA A 121 5.96 6.58 1.31
CA ALA A 121 6.42 7.93 0.97
C ALA A 121 6.78 8.10 -0.51
N GLN A 122 7.43 7.10 -1.12
CA GLN A 122 7.76 7.12 -2.55
C GLN A 122 6.50 7.17 -3.41
N TYR A 123 5.50 6.38 -3.07
CA TYR A 123 4.22 6.41 -3.76
C TYR A 123 3.50 7.76 -3.57
N GLU A 124 3.40 8.25 -2.33
CA GLU A 124 2.70 9.51 -2.06
C GLU A 124 3.40 10.71 -2.71
N LEU A 125 4.74 10.75 -2.68
CA LEU A 125 5.52 11.78 -3.36
C LEU A 125 5.33 11.72 -4.89
N GLY A 126 5.38 10.52 -5.47
CA GLY A 126 5.10 10.33 -6.90
C GLY A 126 3.69 10.78 -7.30
N CYS A 127 2.70 10.57 -6.43
CA CYS A 127 1.33 11.03 -6.67
C CYS A 127 1.22 12.56 -6.60
N LYS A 128 1.84 13.20 -5.59
CA LYS A 128 1.84 14.67 -5.47
C LYS A 128 2.55 15.33 -6.65
N LEU A 129 3.73 14.82 -7.01
CA LEU A 129 4.49 15.29 -8.18
C LEU A 129 3.76 15.06 -9.50
N ARG A 130 2.71 14.24 -9.57
CA ARG A 130 1.88 14.08 -10.77
C ARG A 130 0.67 15.03 -10.78
N VAL A 131 0.11 15.34 -9.61
CA VAL A 131 -1.05 16.24 -9.47
C VAL A 131 -0.62 17.70 -9.60
N ASP A 132 0.56 18.05 -9.10
CA ASP A 132 1.03 19.43 -9.00
C ASP A 132 1.61 20.03 -10.30
N ASN A 133 1.58 19.36 -11.47
CA ASN A 133 2.10 20.02 -12.69
C ASN A 133 1.38 19.85 -14.02
N GLU A 134 1.59 20.93 -14.78
CA GLU A 134 1.45 21.11 -16.22
C GLU A 134 2.81 20.99 -16.97
N HIS A 135 3.89 20.56 -16.30
CA HIS A 135 5.28 20.59 -16.80
C HIS A 135 5.94 19.19 -16.92
N VAL A 136 6.55 18.91 -18.09
CA VAL A 136 7.10 17.60 -18.50
C VAL A 136 8.22 17.02 -17.58
N GLN A 137 9.04 17.85 -16.95
CA GLN A 137 10.16 17.35 -16.12
C GLN A 137 9.71 16.70 -14.81
N SER A 138 8.60 17.17 -14.23
CA SER A 138 8.10 16.62 -12.98
C SER A 138 7.36 15.30 -13.18
N ASP A 139 6.85 15.03 -14.39
CA ASP A 139 6.33 13.71 -14.73
C ASP A 139 7.42 12.64 -14.66
N GLN A 140 8.63 12.94 -15.16
CA GLN A 140 9.76 12.00 -15.07
C GLN A 140 10.17 11.72 -13.62
N GLN A 141 10.16 12.74 -12.76
CA GLN A 141 10.44 12.57 -11.34
C GLN A 141 9.33 11.79 -10.63
N ALA A 142 8.07 12.04 -10.97
CA ALA A 142 6.94 11.28 -10.45
C ALA A 142 7.07 9.79 -10.81
N PHE A 143 7.36 9.47 -12.07
CA PHE A 143 7.59 8.08 -12.51
C PHE A 143 8.77 7.44 -11.79
N TYR A 144 9.88 8.16 -11.59
CA TYR A 144 11.04 7.65 -10.86
C TYR A 144 10.69 7.18 -9.43
N TYR A 145 9.91 7.98 -8.69
CA TYR A 145 9.48 7.59 -7.34
C TYR A 145 8.45 6.47 -7.35
N LEU A 146 7.54 6.45 -8.34
CA LEU A 146 6.57 5.36 -8.51
C LEU A 146 7.26 4.03 -8.84
N GLU A 147 8.29 4.02 -9.70
CA GLU A 147 9.08 2.82 -10.02
C GLU A 147 9.76 2.25 -8.78
N LYS A 148 10.37 3.09 -7.95
CA LYS A 148 10.96 2.64 -6.67
C LYS A 148 9.92 2.03 -5.73
N ALA A 149 8.71 2.59 -5.70
CA ALA A 149 7.62 2.04 -4.92
C ALA A 149 7.14 0.68 -5.50
N VAL A 150 7.14 0.52 -6.83
CA VAL A 150 6.86 -0.75 -7.51
C VAL A 150 7.90 -1.81 -7.15
N ASP A 151 9.19 -1.47 -7.10
CA ASP A 151 10.26 -2.40 -6.72
C ASP A 151 10.05 -2.97 -5.31
N LYS A 152 9.42 -2.19 -4.42
CA LYS A 152 9.02 -2.59 -3.06
C LYS A 152 7.63 -3.24 -3.01
N LEU A 153 7.02 -3.49 -4.17
CA LEU A 153 5.68 -4.05 -4.34
C LEU A 153 4.60 -3.20 -3.66
N HIS A 154 4.74 -1.88 -3.63
CA HIS A 154 3.73 -1.00 -3.03
C HIS A 154 2.38 -1.15 -3.78
N PRO A 155 1.26 -1.43 -3.07
CA PRO A 155 -0.02 -1.75 -3.71
C PRO A 155 -0.55 -0.65 -4.65
N GLY A 156 -0.49 0.61 -4.22
CA GLY A 156 -0.94 1.74 -5.05
C GLY A 156 -0.04 1.96 -6.26
N ALA A 157 1.27 1.72 -6.14
CA ALA A 157 2.22 1.91 -7.23
C ALA A 157 2.05 0.81 -8.29
N LEU A 158 1.85 -0.44 -7.84
CA LEU A 158 1.49 -1.56 -8.71
C LEU A 158 0.17 -1.33 -9.44
N TYR A 159 -0.84 -0.76 -8.76
CA TYR A 159 -2.09 -0.39 -9.41
C TYR A 159 -1.86 0.64 -10.54
N LEU A 160 -1.11 1.71 -10.27
CA LEU A 160 -0.79 2.71 -11.29
C LEU A 160 -0.03 2.11 -12.47
N LEU A 161 0.96 1.25 -12.21
CA LEU A 161 1.69 0.55 -13.27
C LEU A 161 0.77 -0.36 -14.10
N GLY A 162 -0.15 -1.08 -13.46
CA GLY A 162 -1.15 -1.89 -14.15
C GLY A 162 -2.08 -1.04 -15.04
N ALA A 163 -2.47 0.15 -14.57
CA ALA A 163 -3.28 1.08 -15.35
C ALA A 163 -2.52 1.61 -16.58
N VAL A 164 -1.23 1.92 -16.43
CA VAL A 164 -0.34 2.32 -17.54
C VAL A 164 -0.27 1.21 -18.60
N TYR A 165 -0.06 -0.05 -18.20
CA TYR A 165 -0.04 -1.19 -19.13
C TYR A 165 -1.38 -1.44 -19.84
N LEU A 166 -2.53 -1.18 -19.18
CA LEU A 166 -3.84 -1.28 -19.82
C LEU A 166 -4.11 -0.17 -20.81
N ALA A 167 -3.75 1.07 -20.45
CA ALA A 167 -3.95 2.25 -21.28
C ALA A 167 -3.06 2.21 -22.52
N GLY A 168 -1.83 1.69 -22.39
CA GLY A 168 -0.79 1.82 -23.40
C GLY A 168 -0.21 3.24 -23.45
N ASP A 169 -0.39 4.02 -22.39
CA ASP A 169 0.20 5.34 -22.24
C ASP A 169 1.69 5.14 -21.95
N CYS A 170 2.59 5.68 -22.78
CA CYS A 170 4.06 5.57 -22.67
C CYS A 170 4.68 4.17 -22.85
N VAL A 171 3.92 3.07 -22.75
CA VAL A 171 4.40 1.69 -22.96
C VAL A 171 3.44 0.93 -23.88
N LYS A 172 3.93 -0.11 -24.60
CA LYS A 172 3.05 -0.98 -25.39
C LYS A 172 1.99 -1.62 -24.48
N LYS A 173 0.74 -1.57 -24.91
CA LYS A 173 -0.39 -2.17 -24.20
C LYS A 173 -0.12 -3.66 -23.94
N ASP A 174 -0.12 -4.05 -22.67
CA ASP A 174 0.08 -5.42 -22.24
C ASP A 174 -0.89 -5.78 -21.10
N VAL A 175 -1.97 -6.46 -21.49
CA VAL A 175 -3.03 -6.85 -20.57
C VAL A 175 -2.54 -7.93 -19.59
N THR A 176 -1.55 -8.74 -19.96
CA THR A 176 -1.02 -9.79 -19.09
C THR A 176 -0.18 -9.22 -17.95
N SER A 177 0.69 -8.26 -18.25
CA SER A 177 1.46 -7.51 -17.26
C SER A 177 0.56 -6.67 -16.36
N ALA A 178 -0.48 -6.05 -16.91
CA ALA A 178 -1.49 -5.34 -16.12
C ALA A 178 -2.22 -6.26 -15.14
N MET A 179 -2.67 -7.44 -15.61
CA MET A 179 -3.33 -8.45 -14.77
C MET A 179 -2.42 -8.88 -13.61
N TRP A 180 -1.12 -9.09 -13.87
CA TRP A 180 -0.16 -9.43 -12.82
C TRP A 180 -0.04 -8.31 -11.77
N CYS A 181 0.08 -7.05 -12.22
CA CYS A 181 0.19 -5.89 -11.33
C CYS A 181 -1.05 -5.75 -10.44
N PHE A 182 -2.25 -5.83 -11.02
CA PHE A 182 -3.50 -5.74 -10.27
C PHE A 182 -3.68 -6.91 -9.32
N HIS A 183 -3.30 -8.12 -9.73
CA HIS A 183 -3.35 -9.27 -8.85
C HIS A 183 -2.48 -9.06 -7.61
N ARG A 184 -1.22 -8.65 -7.78
CA ARG A 184 -0.30 -8.38 -6.66
C ARG A 184 -0.77 -7.26 -5.75
N ALA A 185 -1.29 -6.18 -6.31
CA ALA A 185 -1.86 -5.09 -5.53
C ALA A 185 -3.12 -5.53 -4.74
N SER A 186 -3.97 -6.37 -5.35
CA SER A 186 -5.16 -6.92 -4.67
C SER A 186 -4.81 -7.86 -3.51
N GLU A 187 -3.73 -8.66 -3.62
CA GLU A 187 -3.26 -9.52 -2.52
C GLU A 187 -2.87 -8.69 -1.28
N LYS A 188 -2.47 -7.43 -1.48
CA LYS A 188 -2.16 -6.47 -0.42
C LYS A 188 -3.37 -5.61 0.00
N GLY A 189 -4.58 -5.94 -0.46
CA GLY A 189 -5.82 -5.26 -0.06
C GLY A 189 -6.17 -4.00 -0.85
N HIS A 190 -5.50 -3.72 -1.98
CA HIS A 190 -5.82 -2.53 -2.78
C HIS A 190 -7.17 -2.67 -3.50
N ALA A 191 -8.18 -1.94 -3.05
CA ALA A 191 -9.55 -2.06 -3.54
C ALA A 191 -9.68 -1.83 -5.06
N GLY A 192 -9.12 -0.73 -5.57
CA GLY A 192 -9.17 -0.42 -7.01
C GLY A 192 -8.47 -1.45 -7.89
N ALA A 193 -7.43 -2.10 -7.36
CA ALA A 193 -6.72 -3.15 -8.09
C ALA A 193 -7.50 -4.46 -8.08
N ALA A 194 -8.17 -4.76 -6.96
CA ALA A 194 -9.04 -5.92 -6.85
C ALA A 194 -10.25 -5.79 -7.80
N ILE A 195 -10.86 -4.61 -7.91
CA ILE A 195 -11.92 -4.34 -8.90
C ILE A 195 -11.40 -4.49 -10.34
N ALA A 196 -10.26 -3.87 -10.65
CA ALA A 196 -9.65 -3.97 -11.98
C ALA A 196 -9.32 -5.44 -12.35
N CYS A 197 -8.77 -6.20 -11.41
CA CYS A 197 -8.47 -7.62 -11.59
C CYS A 197 -9.75 -8.44 -11.82
N GLY A 198 -10.78 -8.25 -10.97
CA GLY A 198 -12.06 -8.93 -11.10
C GLY A 198 -12.76 -8.64 -12.44
N SER A 199 -12.74 -7.38 -12.88
CA SER A 199 -13.30 -6.97 -14.17
C SER A 199 -12.56 -7.62 -15.36
N LEU A 200 -11.22 -7.68 -15.32
CA LEU A 200 -10.44 -8.34 -16.36
C LEU A 200 -10.67 -9.86 -16.41
N LEU A 201 -10.88 -10.51 -15.26
CA LEU A 201 -11.21 -11.93 -15.19
C LEU A 201 -12.58 -12.22 -15.82
N LEU A 202 -13.58 -11.36 -15.60
CA LEU A 202 -14.90 -11.48 -16.23
C LEU A 202 -14.87 -11.21 -17.73
N LYS A 203 -13.96 -10.34 -18.21
CA LYS A 203 -13.71 -10.12 -19.64
C LYS A 203 -13.10 -11.33 -20.36
N GLY A 204 -12.70 -12.38 -19.62
CA GLY A 204 -12.12 -13.59 -20.19
C GLY A 204 -10.69 -13.41 -20.71
N VAL A 205 -9.97 -12.41 -20.19
CA VAL A 205 -8.56 -12.15 -20.54
C VAL A 205 -7.70 -13.35 -20.15
N GLU A 206 -6.70 -13.67 -20.97
CA GLU A 206 -5.73 -14.72 -20.68
C GLU A 206 -5.03 -14.47 -19.34
N ILE A 207 -5.18 -15.42 -18.42
CA ILE A 207 -4.56 -15.35 -17.10
C ILE A 207 -3.09 -15.74 -17.24
N PRO A 208 -2.14 -14.88 -16.86
CA PRO A 208 -0.73 -15.27 -16.84
C PRO A 208 -0.54 -16.44 -15.88
N GLU A 209 0.27 -17.43 -16.26
CA GLU A 209 0.47 -18.66 -15.47
C GLU A 209 0.85 -18.37 -14.01
N VAL A 210 1.56 -17.27 -13.76
CA VAL A 210 1.95 -16.80 -12.44
C VAL A 210 0.73 -16.57 -11.52
N VAL A 211 -0.37 -16.02 -12.03
CA VAL A 211 -1.60 -15.79 -11.26
C VAL A 211 -2.34 -17.12 -11.00
N THR A 212 -2.29 -18.05 -11.95
CA THR A 212 -2.88 -19.40 -11.79
C THR A 212 -2.08 -20.29 -10.84
N ARG A 213 -0.77 -20.07 -10.68
CA ARG A 213 0.09 -20.87 -9.80
C ARG A 213 -0.20 -20.61 -8.31
N PHE A 214 -0.56 -19.38 -7.96
CA PHE A 214 -0.82 -18.96 -6.57
C PHE A 214 -2.31 -18.96 -6.20
N SER A 215 -3.22 -18.87 -7.17
CA SER A 215 -4.63 -19.14 -6.93
C SER A 215 -4.88 -20.65 -6.91
N ALA A 216 -5.89 -21.09 -6.16
CA ALA A 216 -6.26 -22.52 -6.05
C ALA A 216 -6.53 -23.20 -7.41
N THR A 217 -6.64 -22.42 -8.50
CA THR A 217 -6.92 -22.85 -9.86
C THR A 217 -5.77 -23.57 -10.58
N GLY A 218 -4.51 -23.37 -10.18
CA GLY A 218 -3.37 -24.14 -10.73
C GLY A 218 -3.51 -25.65 -10.50
N LYS A 219 -4.29 -26.04 -9.48
CA LYS A 219 -4.71 -27.43 -9.24
C LYS A 219 -6.00 -27.82 -10.00
N LEU A 220 -6.93 -26.88 -10.26
CA LEU A 220 -8.18 -27.13 -11.00
C LEU A 220 -7.97 -27.31 -12.51
N ARG A 221 -6.99 -26.62 -13.10
CA ARG A 221 -6.70 -26.70 -14.55
C ARG A 221 -6.29 -28.11 -15.01
N LYS A 222 -5.82 -28.96 -14.10
CA LYS A 222 -5.54 -30.39 -14.33
C LYS A 222 -6.78 -31.30 -14.24
N LYS A 223 -7.94 -30.78 -13.82
CA LYS A 223 -9.13 -31.55 -13.47
C LYS A 223 -10.38 -31.05 -14.20
N GLY A 224 -10.32 -30.92 -15.54
CA GLY A 224 -11.50 -30.83 -16.42
C GLY A 224 -12.62 -29.87 -15.99
N GLY A 225 -12.30 -28.78 -15.28
CA GLY A 225 -13.27 -27.84 -14.73
C GLY A 225 -13.76 -26.84 -15.77
N ASN A 226 -14.99 -26.36 -15.59
CA ASN A 226 -15.58 -25.33 -16.45
C ASN A 226 -14.85 -23.99 -16.22
N ILE A 227 -13.93 -23.64 -17.13
CA ILE A 227 -13.05 -22.45 -17.04
C ILE A 227 -13.82 -21.16 -16.72
N LYS A 228 -15.05 -21.03 -17.24
CA LYS A 228 -15.92 -19.87 -16.96
C LYS A 228 -16.36 -19.79 -15.50
N GLN A 229 -16.69 -20.92 -14.88
CA GLN A 229 -17.08 -20.97 -13.47
C GLN A 229 -15.89 -20.70 -12.55
N ASP A 230 -14.69 -21.16 -12.92
CA ASP A 230 -13.46 -20.89 -12.17
C ASP A 230 -13.09 -19.39 -12.22
N LEU A 231 -13.21 -18.76 -13.40
CA LEU A 231 -13.00 -17.32 -13.57
C LEU A 231 -14.02 -16.48 -12.78
N LEU A 232 -15.29 -16.88 -12.79
CA LEU A 232 -16.35 -16.22 -12.03
C LEU A 232 -16.07 -16.28 -10.52
N LYS A 233 -15.60 -17.43 -10.03
CA LYS A 233 -15.23 -17.59 -8.62
C LYS A 233 -14.07 -16.67 -8.24
N LEU A 234 -13.02 -16.61 -9.06
CA LEU A 234 -11.88 -15.72 -8.83
C LEU A 234 -12.31 -14.25 -8.85
N ALA A 235 -13.16 -13.86 -9.79
CA ALA A 235 -13.69 -12.50 -9.85
C ALA A 235 -14.46 -12.14 -8.56
N LYS A 236 -15.31 -13.05 -8.05
CA LYS A 236 -16.00 -12.88 -6.76
C LYS A 236 -15.03 -12.70 -5.60
N GLU A 237 -13.96 -13.49 -5.53
CA GLU A 237 -12.92 -13.33 -4.51
C GLU A 237 -12.25 -11.96 -4.59
N LYS A 238 -11.97 -11.44 -5.80
CA LYS A 238 -11.41 -10.09 -5.96
C LYS A 238 -12.40 -8.99 -5.56
N PHE A 239 -13.67 -9.11 -5.90
CA PHE A 239 -14.68 -8.13 -5.46
C PHE A 239 -14.92 -8.18 -3.94
N GLN A 240 -14.78 -9.35 -3.33
CA GLN A 240 -14.82 -9.50 -1.88
C GLN A 240 -13.65 -8.76 -1.21
N ILE A 241 -12.43 -8.88 -1.73
CA ILE A 241 -11.28 -8.11 -1.24
C ILE A 241 -11.55 -6.60 -1.35
N ALA A 242 -12.14 -6.14 -2.46
CA ALA A 242 -12.49 -4.72 -2.62
C ALA A 242 -13.56 -4.26 -1.62
N ALA A 243 -14.55 -5.10 -1.35
CA ALA A 243 -15.62 -4.83 -0.40
C ALA A 243 -15.09 -4.78 1.05
N GLU A 244 -14.20 -5.71 1.42
CA GLU A 244 -13.53 -5.73 2.73
C GLU A 244 -12.61 -4.52 2.92
N ALA A 245 -12.02 -4.01 1.84
CA ALA A 245 -11.28 -2.75 1.83
C ALA A 245 -12.18 -1.49 1.89
N GLY A 246 -13.50 -1.66 2.03
CA GLY A 246 -14.46 -0.56 2.20
C GLY A 246 -14.92 0.11 0.90
N ASN A 247 -14.65 -0.48 -0.27
CA ASN A 247 -15.05 0.13 -1.54
C ASN A 247 -16.46 -0.33 -1.98
N ASP A 248 -17.37 0.64 -2.13
CA ASP A 248 -18.77 0.44 -2.54
C ASP A 248 -18.92 -0.29 -3.87
N LEU A 249 -18.00 -0.07 -4.82
CA LEU A 249 -18.05 -0.74 -6.12
C LEU A 249 -17.85 -2.25 -5.95
N GLY A 250 -17.01 -2.68 -5.00
CA GLY A 250 -16.85 -4.11 -4.66
C GLY A 250 -18.18 -4.75 -4.26
N PHE A 251 -18.93 -4.09 -3.37
CA PHE A 251 -20.27 -4.55 -2.97
C PHE A 251 -21.26 -4.58 -4.13
N ARG A 252 -21.26 -3.55 -4.99
CA ARG A 252 -22.12 -3.50 -6.18
C ARG A 252 -21.81 -4.66 -7.13
N TRP A 253 -20.54 -4.94 -7.38
CA TRP A 253 -20.11 -6.08 -8.21
C TRP A 253 -20.59 -7.41 -7.60
N LEU A 254 -20.43 -7.62 -6.30
CA LEU A 254 -20.89 -8.85 -5.63
C LEU A 254 -22.41 -9.05 -5.76
N LYS A 255 -23.19 -7.98 -5.54
CA LYS A 255 -24.64 -8.01 -5.69
C LYS A 255 -25.06 -8.32 -7.13
N HIS A 256 -24.39 -7.72 -8.12
CA HIS A 256 -24.67 -8.04 -9.52
C HIS A 256 -24.36 -9.48 -9.88
N LEU A 257 -23.31 -10.07 -9.31
CA LEU A 257 -22.97 -11.48 -9.52
C LEU A 257 -23.85 -12.47 -8.74
N SER A 258 -24.70 -11.99 -7.81
CA SER A 258 -25.76 -12.79 -7.18
C SER A 258 -27.09 -12.70 -7.93
N ASP A 259 -27.35 -11.59 -8.63
CA ASP A 259 -28.65 -11.29 -9.25
C ASP A 259 -28.85 -11.87 -10.66
N GLY A 260 -27.81 -12.46 -11.28
CA GLY A 260 -27.91 -13.26 -12.52
C GLY A 260 -26.87 -12.93 -13.61
N GLU A 261 -26.43 -13.94 -14.37
CA GLU A 261 -25.27 -13.89 -15.29
C GLU A 261 -25.49 -13.03 -16.57
N GLU A 262 -26.73 -12.72 -16.96
CA GLU A 262 -27.05 -12.08 -18.26
C GLU A 262 -26.82 -10.55 -18.31
N GLY A 263 -26.79 -9.85 -17.16
CA GLY A 263 -26.59 -8.40 -17.09
C GLY A 263 -25.13 -7.95 -17.02
N VAL A 264 -24.21 -8.89 -16.79
CA VAL A 264 -22.79 -8.63 -16.51
C VAL A 264 -22.05 -8.28 -17.81
N GLN A 265 -22.29 -9.02 -18.89
CA GLN A 265 -21.60 -8.82 -20.17
C GLN A 265 -21.96 -7.48 -20.84
N THR A 266 -23.21 -7.04 -20.72
CA THR A 266 -23.73 -5.82 -21.37
C THR A 266 -23.16 -4.55 -20.73
N LYS A 267 -22.83 -4.57 -19.42
CA LYS A 267 -22.19 -3.43 -18.73
C LYS A 267 -20.66 -3.48 -18.74
N ILE A 268 -20.06 -4.66 -18.87
CA ILE A 268 -18.61 -4.80 -19.11
C ILE A 268 -18.17 -4.06 -20.37
N ASN A 269 -19.05 -3.96 -21.39
CA ASN A 269 -18.83 -3.20 -22.62
C ASN A 269 -19.21 -1.71 -22.51
N GLY A 270 -20.06 -1.33 -21.55
CA GLY A 270 -20.48 0.07 -21.30
C GLY A 270 -19.61 0.81 -20.27
N MET A 271 -18.86 0.06 -19.45
CA MET A 271 -17.80 0.57 -18.57
C MET A 271 -16.45 0.38 -19.28
N GLU A 272 -16.27 1.05 -20.42
CA GLU A 272 -14.93 1.53 -20.73
C GLU A 272 -14.49 2.36 -19.52
N PHE A 273 -13.25 2.16 -19.07
CA PHE A 273 -12.60 2.98 -18.04
C PHE A 273 -12.84 4.44 -18.39
N ASP A 274 -13.89 5.01 -17.81
CA ASP A 274 -14.42 6.28 -18.26
C ASP A 274 -13.33 7.32 -17.96
N ARG A 275 -13.16 8.31 -18.85
CA ARG A 275 -12.16 9.36 -18.64
C ARG A 275 -12.35 10.07 -17.29
N SER A 276 -13.54 9.98 -16.70
CA SER A 276 -13.87 10.44 -15.35
C SER A 276 -13.16 9.65 -14.22
N GLU A 277 -12.87 8.35 -14.39
CA GLU A 277 -12.11 7.55 -13.41
C GLU A 277 -10.59 7.82 -13.48
N ARG A 278 -10.09 8.46 -14.55
CA ARG A 278 -8.72 9.01 -14.57
C ARG A 278 -8.53 10.15 -13.57
N HIS A 279 -9.59 10.85 -13.18
CA HIS A 279 -9.53 11.84 -12.10
C HIS A 279 -9.64 11.19 -10.71
N GLY A 280 -10.02 9.92 -10.64
CA GLY A 280 -9.89 9.05 -9.46
C GLY A 280 -8.50 8.43 -9.28
N LEU A 281 -7.50 8.87 -10.07
CA LEU A 281 -6.09 8.51 -9.89
C LEU A 281 -5.44 9.23 -8.69
N VAL A 282 -6.18 10.09 -7.98
CA VAL A 282 -5.86 10.50 -6.62
C VAL A 282 -6.45 9.42 -5.71
N PRO A 283 -5.72 8.89 -4.70
CA PRO A 283 -6.31 7.98 -3.73
C PRO A 283 -7.69 8.51 -3.30
N GLU A 284 -8.67 7.62 -3.17
CA GLU A 284 -10.00 7.91 -2.60
C GLU A 284 -9.86 8.37 -1.13
N GLU A 285 -9.30 9.56 -0.92
CA GLU A 285 -9.60 10.41 0.22
C GLU A 285 -10.52 11.49 -0.35
N LYS A 286 -11.81 11.15 -0.46
CA LYS A 286 -12.86 12.10 -0.84
C LYS A 286 -12.78 13.30 0.12
N SER A 287 -12.81 14.50 -0.46
CA SER A 287 -13.01 15.82 0.18
C SER A 287 -11.85 16.45 0.96
N PHE A 288 -10.91 17.07 0.24
CA PHE A 288 -10.04 18.12 0.80
C PHE A 288 -10.07 19.39 -0.08
N ILE A 289 -11.14 20.18 0.09
CA ILE A 289 -11.10 21.65 0.01
C ILE A 289 -11.28 22.16 1.42
#